data_AF-A0A955WAT0-F1
#
_entry.id   AF-A0A955WAT0-F1
#
_cell.length_a   1.000
_cell.length_b   1.000
_cell.length_c   1.000
_cell.angle_alpha   90.00
_cell.angle_beta   90.00
_cell.angle_gamma   90.00
#
_symmetry.space_group_name_H-M   'P 1'
#
loop_
_entity.id
_entity.type
_entity.pdbx_description
1 polymer ?
#
loop_
_entity_poly.entity_id
_entity_poly.type
_entity_poly.pdbx_seq_one_letter_code
_entity_poly.pdbx_strand_id
1 'polypeptide(L)'
;MRPIHLTNAGGRDATVQYGNLPTEPSPPLGVPGKRVHFQRYLAATESGLHEALAAQLGEDYYQALVDGDPEVDLERVGRRIGNTQLVYLTSGGEVIYSAPQVLEVVYAPDGSERERRTPADALANTNVEEPVRYTGRLFTRAEVVRRFVFRRTVQLVHSDGLTFDYLFDMARELDAKDSVVLLGTGPKGALPLVFQTNGTPYRAFLEGRVRDDSYQLLMHLSNMELKLPEGAGS
;
A
#
# COMPACT_ATOMS: atom_id res chain seq x y z
N MET A 1 -15.07 8.30 -6.47
CA MET A 1 -15.03 7.05 -7.27
C MET A 1 -14.13 7.29 -8.48
N ARG A 2 -13.45 6.27 -9.02
CA ARG A 2 -12.56 6.38 -10.20
C ARG A 2 -13.04 5.44 -11.30
N PRO A 3 -12.89 5.78 -12.60
CA PRO A 3 -13.32 4.90 -13.69
C PRO A 3 -12.39 3.68 -13.85
N ILE A 4 -12.95 2.59 -14.35
CA ILE A 4 -12.24 1.37 -14.75
C ILE A 4 -12.96 0.77 -15.96
N HIS A 5 -12.18 0.45 -16.99
CA HIS A 5 -12.68 -0.16 -18.22
C HIS A 5 -12.49 -1.68 -18.09
N LEU A 6 -13.56 -2.47 -18.07
CA LEU A 6 -13.46 -3.94 -17.93
C LEU A 6 -14.33 -4.71 -18.91
N THR A 7 -13.92 -5.93 -19.23
CA THR A 7 -14.74 -6.92 -19.95
C THR A 7 -15.53 -7.82 -18.99
N ASN A 8 -16.57 -8.48 -19.51
CA ASN A 8 -17.26 -9.58 -18.84
C ASN A 8 -16.88 -10.93 -19.49
N ALA A 9 -17.48 -12.03 -19.00
CA ALA A 9 -17.25 -13.38 -19.52
C ALA A 9 -17.57 -13.53 -21.02
N GLY A 10 -18.54 -12.78 -21.53
CA GLY A 10 -18.93 -12.76 -22.95
C GLY A 10 -18.04 -11.87 -23.83
N GLY A 11 -16.99 -11.27 -23.27
CA GLY A 11 -16.08 -10.37 -23.99
C GLY A 11 -16.64 -8.98 -24.27
N ARG A 12 -17.85 -8.64 -23.79
CA ARG A 12 -18.40 -7.28 -23.84
C ARG A 12 -17.70 -6.43 -22.79
N ASP A 13 -17.32 -5.21 -23.15
CA ASP A 13 -16.71 -4.25 -22.24
C ASP A 13 -17.66 -3.10 -21.84
N ALA A 14 -17.36 -2.51 -20.68
CA ALA A 14 -17.98 -1.29 -20.20
C ALA A 14 -17.00 -0.52 -19.30
N THR A 15 -17.13 0.80 -19.29
CA THR A 15 -16.48 1.63 -18.28
C THR A 15 -17.42 1.80 -17.10
N VAL A 16 -16.99 1.32 -15.93
CA VAL A 16 -17.71 1.45 -14.66
C VAL A 16 -16.85 2.23 -13.67
N GLN A 17 -17.31 2.36 -12.43
CA GLN A 17 -16.54 3.02 -11.39
C GLN A 17 -16.07 2.05 -10.31
N TYR A 18 -14.99 2.39 -9.64
CA TYR A 18 -14.55 1.71 -8.43
C TYR A 18 -14.29 2.70 -7.28
N GLY A 19 -14.45 2.20 -6.06
CA GLY A 19 -14.26 2.95 -4.83
C GLY A 19 -13.70 2.10 -3.71
N ASN A 20 -13.12 2.76 -2.71
CA ASN A 20 -12.80 2.08 -1.45
C ASN A 20 -14.12 1.70 -0.76
N LEU A 21 -14.10 0.59 -0.04
CA LEU A 21 -15.20 0.24 0.85
C LEU A 21 -15.33 1.31 1.95
N PRO A 22 -16.56 1.70 2.32
CA PRO A 22 -16.79 2.52 3.50
C PRO A 22 -16.15 1.80 4.70
N THR A 23 -15.32 2.53 5.45
CA THR A 23 -14.70 2.03 6.68
C THR A 23 -15.26 2.81 7.84
N GLU A 24 -15.49 2.14 8.97
CA GLU A 24 -15.83 2.85 10.19
C GLU A 24 -14.68 3.79 10.56
N PRO A 25 -14.98 5.05 10.91
CA PRO A 25 -13.95 5.98 11.32
C PRO A 25 -13.25 5.42 12.56
N SER A 26 -11.92 5.45 12.58
CA SER A 26 -11.17 5.07 13.77
C SER A 26 -11.59 5.96 14.95
N PRO A 27 -11.60 5.43 16.18
CA PRO A 27 -11.86 6.24 17.36
C PRO A 27 -10.95 7.47 17.37
N PRO A 28 -11.48 8.67 17.68
CA PRO A 28 -10.66 9.86 17.72
C PRO A 28 -9.58 9.70 18.80
N LEU A 29 -8.33 9.97 18.42
CA LEU A 29 -7.23 10.03 19.39
C LEU A 29 -7.43 11.22 20.32
N GLY A 30 -7.43 10.98 21.63
CA GLY A 30 -7.46 12.04 22.64
C GLY A 30 -8.49 11.88 23.75
N VAL A 31 -8.69 12.98 24.47
CA VAL A 31 -9.70 13.09 25.54
C VAL A 31 -11.04 13.48 24.92
N PRO A 32 -12.17 12.84 25.28
CA PRO A 32 -13.50 13.19 24.77
C PRO A 32 -13.79 14.69 24.89
N GLY A 33 -14.32 15.29 23.83
CA GLY A 33 -14.68 16.71 23.78
C GLY A 33 -13.50 17.67 23.65
N LYS A 34 -12.24 17.19 23.59
CA LYS A 34 -11.06 18.01 23.39
C LYS A 34 -10.43 17.73 22.02
N ARG A 35 -10.01 18.79 21.34
CA ARG A 35 -9.21 18.65 20.12
C ARG A 35 -7.75 18.38 20.49
N VAL A 36 -7.15 17.39 19.84
CA VAL A 36 -5.71 17.09 19.96
C VAL A 36 -4.98 17.61 18.71
N HIS A 37 -3.79 18.18 18.92
CA HIS A 37 -2.89 18.59 17.86
C HIS A 37 -1.54 17.93 18.07
N PHE A 38 -0.99 17.32 17.01
CA PHE A 38 0.37 16.80 17.06
C PHE A 38 1.36 17.98 17.01
N GLN A 39 2.27 18.02 17.97
CA GLN A 39 3.39 18.95 17.99
C GLN A 39 4.69 18.15 18.08
N ARG A 40 5.69 18.62 17.36
CA ARG A 40 7.05 18.10 17.42
C ARG A 40 7.88 19.03 18.28
N TYR A 41 8.74 18.47 19.12
CA TYR A 41 9.67 19.21 19.96
C TYR A 41 11.10 18.71 19.73
N LEU A 42 12.08 19.59 19.91
CA LEU A 42 13.49 19.20 19.89
C LEU A 42 13.80 18.37 21.12
N ALA A 43 14.26 17.13 20.93
CA ALA A 43 14.58 16.21 22.02
C ALA A 43 16.03 16.34 22.50
N ALA A 44 16.97 16.56 21.59
CA ALA A 44 18.39 16.74 21.89
C ALA A 44 19.07 17.58 20.80
N THR A 45 20.22 18.16 21.13
CA THR A 45 21.16 18.79 20.19
C THR A 45 22.29 17.81 19.85
N GLU A 46 23.13 18.14 18.87
CA GLU A 46 24.30 17.31 18.49
C GLU A 46 25.22 17.02 19.68
N SER A 47 25.41 17.98 20.59
CA SER A 47 26.20 17.80 21.81
C SER A 47 25.58 16.83 22.82
N GLY A 48 24.27 16.63 22.77
CA GLY A 48 23.54 15.68 23.61
C GLY A 48 23.42 14.28 23.01
N LEU A 49 24.05 14.02 21.85
CA LEU A 49 24.08 12.69 21.24
C LEU A 49 25.19 11.82 21.84
N HIS A 50 25.03 10.51 21.70
CA HIS A 50 25.92 9.51 22.30
C HIS A 50 27.41 9.77 22.02
N GLU A 51 27.78 10.02 20.75
CA GLU A 51 29.18 10.24 20.36
C GLU A 51 29.81 11.45 21.08
N ALA A 52 29.05 12.54 21.23
CA ALA A 52 29.52 13.75 21.90
C ALA A 52 29.64 13.55 23.43
N LEU A 53 28.65 12.90 24.04
CA LEU A 53 28.66 12.60 25.47
C LEU A 53 29.77 11.61 25.84
N ALA A 54 29.97 10.56 25.04
CA ALA A 54 31.05 9.59 25.25
C ALA A 54 32.43 10.26 25.15
N ALA A 55 32.62 11.17 24.19
CA ALA A 55 33.86 11.93 24.05
C ALA A 55 34.11 12.88 25.24
N GLN A 56 33.05 13.44 25.83
CA GLN A 56 33.17 14.42 26.92
C GLN A 56 33.26 13.78 28.31
N LEU A 57 32.50 12.72 28.57
CA LEU A 57 32.30 12.12 29.88
C LEU A 57 32.92 10.72 30.01
N GLY A 58 33.48 10.18 28.93
CA GLY A 58 33.93 8.78 28.81
C GLY A 58 32.79 7.85 28.39
N GLU A 59 33.10 6.63 27.96
CA GLU A 59 32.11 5.64 27.46
C GLU A 59 31.03 5.26 28.50
N ASP A 60 31.38 5.20 29.78
CA ASP A 60 30.49 4.77 30.87
C ASP A 60 29.88 5.96 31.64
N TYR A 61 29.13 6.81 30.94
CA TYR A 61 28.56 8.06 31.48
C TYR A 61 27.16 7.93 32.08
N TYR A 62 26.66 6.71 32.34
CA TYR A 62 25.30 6.47 32.83
C TYR A 62 25.00 7.18 34.16
N GLN A 63 25.98 7.27 35.06
CA GLN A 63 25.79 7.95 36.35
C GLN A 63 25.62 9.46 36.15
N ALA A 64 26.33 10.04 35.17
CA ALA A 64 26.19 11.45 34.83
C ALA A 64 24.78 11.76 34.26
N LEU A 65 24.18 10.84 33.51
CA LEU A 65 22.78 10.96 33.08
C LEU A 65 21.84 11.05 34.27
N VAL A 66 21.98 10.15 35.24
CA VAL A 66 21.13 10.12 36.45
C VAL A 66 21.31 11.38 37.30
N ASP A 67 22.54 11.88 37.40
CA ASP A 67 22.89 12.96 38.31
C ASP A 67 22.50 14.35 37.79
N GLY A 68 22.40 14.55 36.47
CA GLY A 68 22.23 15.91 35.95
C GLY A 68 21.85 16.08 34.48
N ASP A 69 21.35 15.05 33.81
CA ASP A 69 20.82 15.14 32.43
C ASP A 69 21.75 15.91 31.44
N PRO A 70 23.06 15.58 31.32
CA PRO A 70 24.02 16.29 30.48
C PRO A 70 23.67 16.25 28.98
N GLU A 71 22.78 15.35 28.56
CA GLU A 71 22.22 15.30 27.21
C GLU A 71 21.20 16.42 26.93
N VAL A 72 20.66 17.04 27.98
CA VAL A 72 19.60 18.04 27.90
C VAL A 72 20.18 19.44 27.90
N ASP A 73 20.26 20.04 26.71
CA ASP A 73 20.47 21.49 26.58
C ASP A 73 19.19 22.23 27.00
N LEU A 74 19.12 22.69 28.26
CA LEU A 74 17.96 23.36 28.85
C LEU A 74 17.49 24.60 28.06
N GLU A 75 18.36 25.24 27.30
CA GLU A 75 18.01 26.41 26.49
C GLU A 75 17.37 26.01 25.14
N ARG A 76 17.59 24.78 24.69
CA ARG A 76 17.21 24.31 23.35
C ARG A 76 16.17 23.19 23.34
N VAL A 77 16.28 22.22 24.24
CA VAL A 77 15.35 21.09 24.33
C VAL A 77 13.94 21.59 24.66
N GLY A 78 12.92 20.95 24.10
CA GLY A 78 11.53 21.36 24.25
C GLY A 78 11.10 22.50 23.33
N ARG A 79 12.00 23.05 22.50
CA ARG A 79 11.61 24.00 21.44
C ARG A 79 10.70 23.33 20.41
N ARG A 80 9.62 24.01 20.04
CA ARG A 80 8.67 23.52 19.04
C ARG A 80 9.31 23.51 17.65
N ILE A 81 9.21 22.37 16.97
CA ILE A 81 9.65 22.20 15.59
C ILE A 81 8.46 22.50 14.68
N GLY A 82 8.63 23.50 13.81
CA GLY A 82 7.69 23.87 12.76
C GLY A 82 7.93 23.10 11.46
N ASN A 83 7.80 23.80 10.33
CA ASN A 83 8.09 23.23 9.02
C ASN A 83 9.61 22.99 8.88
N THR A 84 9.98 21.77 8.50
CA THR A 84 11.37 21.37 8.28
C THR A 84 11.62 21.15 6.80
N GLN A 85 12.82 21.48 6.32
CA GLN A 85 13.29 21.11 4.99
C GLN A 85 14.24 19.91 5.10
N LEU A 86 14.16 18.98 4.15
CA LEU A 86 15.10 17.87 4.07
C LEU A 86 16.37 18.37 3.37
N VAL A 87 17.51 18.18 4.04
CA VAL A 87 18.84 18.38 3.46
C VAL A 87 19.61 17.06 3.54
N TYR A 88 20.38 16.75 2.51
CA TYR A 88 21.25 15.58 2.51
C TYR A 88 22.66 16.02 2.92
N LEU A 89 23.30 15.24 3.78
CA LEU A 89 24.66 15.47 4.22
C LEU A 89 25.58 14.41 3.63
N THR A 90 26.83 14.77 3.32
CA THR A 90 27.89 13.81 3.03
C THR A 90 28.25 13.02 4.29
N SER A 91 29.07 11.97 4.16
CA SER A 91 29.62 11.26 5.32
C SER A 91 30.46 12.16 6.24
N GLY A 92 30.91 13.33 5.76
CA GLY A 92 31.61 14.34 6.55
C GLY A 92 30.70 15.44 7.12
N GLY A 93 29.38 15.35 6.97
CA GLY A 93 28.43 16.34 7.49
C GLY A 93 28.22 17.58 6.61
N GLU A 94 28.80 17.62 5.41
CA GLU A 94 28.64 18.76 4.49
C GLU A 94 27.33 18.66 3.70
N VAL A 95 26.65 19.79 3.46
CA VAL A 95 25.40 19.81 2.70
C VAL A 95 25.63 19.43 1.23
N ILE A 96 24.87 18.46 0.75
CA ILE A 96 24.84 18.05 -0.65
C ILE A 96 23.85 18.94 -1.41
N TYR A 97 24.34 19.64 -2.43
CA TYR A 97 23.54 20.54 -3.28
C TYR A 97 23.04 19.88 -4.58
N SER A 98 23.36 18.61 -4.81
CA SER A 98 22.83 17.84 -5.94
C SER A 98 21.66 16.96 -5.51
N ALA A 99 20.72 16.75 -6.43
CA ALA A 99 19.66 15.77 -6.20
C ALA A 99 20.29 14.37 -6.06
N PRO A 100 19.93 13.59 -5.03
CA PRO A 100 20.44 12.23 -4.90
C PRO A 100 20.00 11.38 -6.09
N GLN A 101 20.87 10.48 -6.54
CA GLN A 101 20.48 9.47 -7.51
C GLN A 101 19.57 8.45 -6.82
N VAL A 102 18.32 8.35 -7.24
CA VAL A 102 17.40 7.33 -6.75
C VAL A 102 17.70 6.03 -7.48
N LEU A 103 17.90 4.95 -6.72
CA LEU A 103 18.13 3.61 -7.22
C LEU A 103 17.06 2.67 -6.67
N GLU A 104 16.56 1.77 -7.50
CA GLU A 104 15.71 0.67 -7.09
C GLU A 104 16.60 -0.56 -6.80
N VAL A 105 16.57 -1.04 -5.56
CA VAL A 105 17.29 -2.24 -5.11
C VAL A 105 16.28 -3.33 -4.82
N VAL A 106 16.38 -4.46 -5.53
CA VAL A 106 15.51 -5.63 -5.37
C VAL A 106 16.21 -6.65 -4.50
N TYR A 107 15.61 -6.99 -3.36
CA TYR A 107 16.11 -8.02 -2.46
C TYR A 107 15.43 -9.38 -2.73
N ALA A 108 16.17 -10.46 -2.55
CA ALA A 108 15.66 -11.82 -2.51
C ALA A 108 15.01 -12.11 -1.14
N PRO A 109 14.20 -13.19 -1.02
CA PRO A 109 13.55 -13.55 0.24
C PRO A 109 14.49 -13.82 1.41
N ASP A 110 15.75 -14.16 1.15
CA ASP A 110 16.82 -14.36 2.14
C ASP A 110 17.52 -13.05 2.56
N GLY A 111 17.11 -11.90 1.99
CA GLY A 111 17.69 -10.59 2.23
C GLY A 111 18.89 -10.25 1.35
N SER A 112 19.35 -11.15 0.47
CA SER A 112 20.44 -10.85 -0.47
C SER A 112 20.01 -9.87 -1.57
N GLU A 113 20.90 -8.99 -2.01
CA GLU A 113 20.64 -8.06 -3.12
C GLU A 113 20.62 -8.83 -4.45
N ARG A 114 19.49 -8.79 -5.16
CA ARG A 114 19.28 -9.48 -6.43
C ARG A 114 19.56 -8.58 -7.62
N GLU A 115 19.15 -7.32 -7.56
CA GLU A 115 19.22 -6.39 -8.68
C GLU A 115 19.30 -4.93 -8.18
N ARG A 116 20.04 -4.09 -8.90
CA ARG A 116 20.13 -2.65 -8.68
C ARG A 116 19.99 -1.92 -10.00
N ARG A 117 19.04 -1.00 -10.10
CA ARG A 117 18.75 -0.28 -11.36
C ARG A 117 18.21 1.13 -11.14
N THR A 118 18.18 1.92 -12.22
CA THR A 118 17.40 3.17 -12.25
C THR A 118 15.90 2.83 -12.22
N PRO A 119 15.10 3.49 -11.37
CA PRO A 119 13.65 3.29 -11.35
C PRO A 119 13.04 3.54 -12.73
N ALA A 120 12.17 2.64 -13.17
CA ALA A 120 11.36 2.82 -14.37
C ALA A 120 9.94 3.21 -13.98
N ASP A 121 9.37 4.21 -14.67
CA ASP A 121 7.99 4.62 -14.41
C ASP A 121 7.00 3.54 -14.88
N ALA A 122 6.09 3.17 -14.00
CA ALA A 122 4.98 2.27 -14.29
C ALA A 122 3.69 3.06 -14.44
N LEU A 123 3.11 3.11 -15.64
CA LEU A 123 1.85 3.81 -15.88
C LEU A 123 0.64 3.02 -15.34
N ALA A 124 -0.44 3.74 -15.03
CA ALA A 124 -1.72 3.11 -14.74
C ALA A 124 -2.28 2.41 -15.99
N ASN A 125 -2.84 1.21 -15.83
CA ASN A 125 -3.31 0.37 -16.94
C ASN A 125 -4.75 -0.15 -16.76
N THR A 126 -5.51 0.46 -15.85
CA THR A 126 -6.88 0.03 -15.50
C THR A 126 -7.98 0.86 -16.17
N ASN A 127 -7.64 2.03 -16.71
CA ASN A 127 -8.57 2.91 -17.42
C ASN A 127 -7.90 3.48 -18.67
N VAL A 128 -7.51 2.58 -19.55
CA VAL A 128 -6.90 2.85 -20.86
C VAL A 128 -7.79 2.27 -21.97
N GLU A 129 -7.38 2.43 -23.23
CA GLU A 129 -8.14 1.92 -24.38
C GLU A 129 -8.38 0.41 -24.28
N GLU A 130 -7.35 -0.38 -23.93
CA GLU A 130 -7.54 -1.80 -23.65
C GLU A 130 -8.25 -2.03 -22.30
N PRO A 131 -9.36 -2.80 -22.29
CA PRO A 131 -10.05 -3.10 -21.05
C PRO A 131 -9.27 -4.07 -20.17
N VAL A 132 -9.48 -3.96 -18.86
CA VAL A 132 -9.19 -5.01 -17.89
C VAL A 132 -10.01 -6.25 -18.25
N ARG A 133 -9.33 -7.36 -18.48
CA ARG A 133 -9.96 -8.58 -19.00
C ARG A 133 -10.48 -9.45 -17.87
N TYR A 134 -11.73 -9.87 -18.02
CA TYR A 134 -12.27 -11.07 -17.40
C TYR A 134 -11.57 -12.29 -18.01
N THR A 135 -10.62 -12.90 -17.29
CA THR A 135 -9.76 -13.94 -17.87
C THR A 135 -10.44 -15.31 -17.99
N GLY A 136 -11.60 -15.49 -17.35
CA GLY A 136 -12.27 -16.80 -17.25
C GLY A 136 -11.58 -17.79 -16.31
N ARG A 137 -10.42 -17.44 -15.74
CA ARG A 137 -9.76 -18.25 -14.70
C ARG A 137 -10.50 -18.07 -13.38
N LEU A 138 -11.35 -19.04 -13.08
CA LEU A 138 -12.13 -19.10 -11.85
C LEU A 138 -11.37 -19.84 -10.75
N PHE A 139 -11.58 -19.38 -9.52
CA PHE A 139 -11.08 -19.97 -8.29
C PHE A 139 -12.23 -20.01 -7.28
N THR A 140 -12.24 -20.99 -6.37
CA THR A 140 -13.21 -20.95 -5.26
C THR A 140 -12.82 -19.85 -4.28
N ARG A 141 -13.80 -19.27 -3.56
CA ARG A 141 -13.50 -18.30 -2.49
C ARG A 141 -12.55 -18.87 -1.45
N ALA A 142 -12.76 -20.14 -1.11
CA ALA A 142 -11.98 -20.87 -0.14
C ALA A 142 -10.51 -21.07 -0.58
N GLU A 143 -10.27 -21.29 -1.88
CA GLU A 143 -8.94 -21.43 -2.45
C GLU A 143 -8.15 -20.13 -2.37
N VAL A 144 -8.74 -19.01 -2.80
CA VAL A 144 -7.99 -17.75 -2.90
C VAL A 144 -7.58 -17.20 -1.54
N VAL A 145 -8.41 -17.38 -0.51
CA VAL A 145 -8.10 -16.94 0.87
C VAL A 145 -6.93 -17.74 1.46
N ARG A 146 -6.74 -19.00 1.05
CA ARG A 146 -5.62 -19.84 1.51
C ARG A 146 -4.34 -19.64 0.72
N ARG A 147 -4.45 -19.13 -0.51
CA ARG A 147 -3.31 -18.97 -1.43
C ARG A 147 -2.77 -17.56 -1.51
N PHE A 148 -3.58 -16.53 -1.25
CA PHE A 148 -3.19 -15.14 -1.49
C PHE A 148 -3.36 -14.27 -0.25
N VAL A 149 -2.43 -13.32 -0.06
CA VAL A 149 -2.59 -12.25 0.93
C VAL A 149 -3.20 -11.05 0.23
N PHE A 150 -4.43 -10.69 0.60
CA PHE A 150 -5.11 -9.52 0.06
C PHE A 150 -4.70 -8.26 0.83
N ARG A 151 -4.17 -7.27 0.11
CA ARG A 151 -3.73 -5.99 0.69
C ARG A 151 -4.81 -4.93 0.67
N ARG A 152 -5.71 -5.00 -0.32
CA ARG A 152 -6.75 -4.00 -0.55
C ARG A 152 -7.94 -4.65 -1.21
N THR A 153 -9.14 -4.20 -0.83
CA THR A 153 -10.37 -4.52 -1.56
C THR A 153 -11.02 -3.23 -2.00
N VAL A 154 -11.45 -3.18 -3.26
CA VAL A 154 -12.25 -2.08 -3.82
C VAL A 154 -13.58 -2.65 -4.33
N GLN A 155 -14.63 -1.84 -4.35
CA GLN A 155 -15.93 -2.23 -4.88
C GLN A 155 -16.12 -1.63 -6.27
N LEU A 156 -16.61 -2.44 -7.23
CA LEU A 156 -17.12 -1.93 -8.50
C LEU A 156 -18.57 -1.48 -8.33
N VAL A 157 -18.88 -0.31 -8.88
CA VAL A 157 -20.19 0.33 -8.80
C VAL A 157 -20.62 0.83 -10.17
N HIS A 158 -21.93 0.74 -10.40
CA HIS A 158 -22.57 1.23 -11.62
C HIS A 158 -22.73 2.75 -11.59
N SER A 159 -22.82 3.36 -12.77
CA SER A 159 -23.13 4.79 -12.96
C SER A 159 -24.56 5.03 -13.44
N ASP A 160 -25.19 4.00 -14.01
CA ASP A 160 -26.50 4.05 -14.68
C ASP A 160 -27.13 2.65 -14.71
N GLY A 161 -28.32 2.52 -15.29
CA GLY A 161 -29.05 1.25 -15.38
C GLY A 161 -28.38 0.19 -16.25
N LEU A 162 -27.70 0.58 -17.35
CA LEU A 162 -27.03 -0.37 -18.24
C LEU A 162 -25.81 -0.99 -17.56
N THR A 163 -25.03 -0.16 -16.87
CA THR A 163 -23.89 -0.62 -16.06
C THR A 163 -24.34 -1.36 -14.80
N PHE A 164 -25.55 -1.08 -14.29
CA PHE A 164 -26.16 -1.89 -13.23
C PHE A 164 -26.37 -3.32 -13.70
N ASP A 165 -27.12 -3.53 -14.78
CA ASP A 165 -27.41 -4.88 -15.30
C ASP A 165 -26.12 -5.63 -15.64
N TYR A 166 -25.16 -4.92 -16.25
CA TYR A 166 -23.85 -5.46 -16.60
C TYR A 166 -23.08 -5.98 -15.37
N LEU A 167 -23.02 -5.21 -14.29
CA LEU A 167 -22.33 -5.62 -13.05
C LEU A 167 -23.14 -6.64 -12.25
N PHE A 168 -24.47 -6.53 -12.24
CA PHE A 168 -25.37 -7.46 -11.54
C PHE A 168 -25.28 -8.87 -12.14
N ASP A 169 -25.29 -8.99 -13.47
CA ASP A 169 -25.14 -10.28 -14.15
C ASP A 169 -23.82 -10.97 -13.80
N MET A 170 -22.72 -10.23 -13.80
CA MET A 170 -21.42 -10.75 -13.35
C MET A 170 -21.43 -11.15 -11.88
N ALA A 171 -22.06 -10.34 -11.01
CA ALA A 171 -22.16 -10.66 -9.59
C ALA A 171 -22.91 -11.98 -9.37
N ARG A 172 -24.05 -12.11 -10.03
CA ARG A 172 -24.92 -13.29 -9.96
C ARG A 172 -24.22 -14.55 -10.45
N GLU A 173 -23.49 -14.47 -11.57
CA GLU A 173 -22.74 -15.61 -12.10
C GLU A 173 -21.67 -16.09 -11.11
N LEU A 174 -20.87 -15.17 -10.57
CA LEU A 174 -19.78 -15.50 -9.65
C LEU A 174 -20.30 -16.03 -8.32
N ASP A 175 -21.37 -15.44 -7.79
CA ASP A 175 -21.99 -15.85 -6.52
C ASP A 175 -22.62 -17.25 -6.64
N ALA A 176 -23.36 -17.51 -7.72
CA ALA A 176 -23.97 -18.82 -7.97
C ALA A 176 -22.94 -19.97 -8.10
N LYS A 177 -21.71 -19.64 -8.52
CA LYS A 177 -20.59 -20.59 -8.64
C LYS A 177 -19.71 -20.69 -7.39
N ASP A 178 -20.00 -19.91 -6.34
CA ASP A 178 -19.12 -19.71 -5.17
C ASP A 178 -17.65 -19.44 -5.56
N SER A 179 -17.48 -18.56 -6.55
CA SER A 179 -16.20 -18.38 -7.23
C SER A 179 -15.80 -16.91 -7.33
N VAL A 180 -14.50 -16.72 -7.54
CA VAL A 180 -13.92 -15.45 -7.95
C VAL A 180 -13.23 -15.65 -9.29
N VAL A 181 -13.20 -14.60 -10.11
CA VAL A 181 -12.45 -14.61 -11.38
C VAL A 181 -11.18 -13.79 -11.25
N LEU A 182 -10.09 -14.27 -11.83
CA LEU A 182 -8.88 -13.46 -11.99
C LEU A 182 -9.10 -12.41 -13.08
N LEU A 183 -8.77 -11.17 -12.76
CA LEU A 183 -8.69 -10.07 -13.71
C LEU A 183 -7.24 -9.78 -14.07
N GLY A 184 -7.02 -9.35 -15.30
CA GLY A 184 -5.69 -8.95 -15.77
C GLY A 184 -5.74 -7.97 -16.93
N THR A 185 -4.64 -7.28 -17.18
CA THR A 185 -4.52 -6.29 -18.26
C THR A 185 -3.72 -6.84 -19.44
N GLY A 186 -3.67 -6.06 -20.51
CA GLY A 186 -2.99 -6.40 -21.75
C GLY A 186 -3.78 -7.36 -22.65
N PRO A 187 -3.24 -7.70 -23.84
CA PRO A 187 -3.97 -8.43 -24.88
C PRO A 187 -4.52 -9.79 -24.43
N LYS A 188 -3.82 -10.46 -23.50
CA LYS A 188 -4.21 -11.79 -22.97
C LYS A 188 -4.69 -11.76 -21.52
N GLY A 189 -4.81 -10.59 -20.89
CA GLY A 189 -5.19 -10.49 -19.47
C GLY A 189 -4.16 -11.13 -18.52
N ALA A 190 -2.89 -11.16 -18.91
CA ALA A 190 -1.82 -11.80 -18.15
C ALA A 190 -1.02 -10.81 -17.28
N LEU A 191 -1.18 -9.51 -17.54
CA LEU A 191 -0.46 -8.46 -16.82
C LEU A 191 -1.23 -8.04 -15.56
N PRO A 192 -0.53 -7.59 -14.51
CA PRO A 192 -1.16 -7.12 -13.29
C PRO A 192 -1.85 -5.76 -13.47
N LEU A 193 -2.78 -5.45 -12.57
CA LEU A 193 -3.47 -4.16 -12.53
C LEU A 193 -2.63 -3.13 -11.77
N VAL A 194 -2.45 -1.96 -12.37
CA VAL A 194 -1.80 -0.77 -11.83
C VAL A 194 -2.81 0.38 -11.87
N PHE A 195 -3.20 0.86 -10.69
CA PHE A 195 -4.32 1.81 -10.53
C PHE A 195 -3.90 3.28 -10.62
N GLN A 196 -2.61 3.57 -10.50
CA GLN A 196 -2.04 4.92 -10.57
C GLN A 196 -0.57 4.81 -10.97
N THR A 197 -0.01 5.88 -11.53
CA THR A 197 1.41 5.94 -11.90
C THR A 197 2.30 5.61 -10.70
N ASN A 198 3.28 4.73 -10.92
CA ASN A 198 4.19 4.18 -9.90
C ASN A 198 3.46 3.50 -8.74
N GLY A 199 2.22 3.08 -8.97
CA GLY A 199 1.43 2.29 -8.03
C GLY A 199 1.86 0.82 -8.02
N THR A 200 1.62 0.15 -6.90
CA THR A 200 1.89 -1.28 -6.74
C THR A 200 1.09 -2.10 -7.78
N PRO A 201 1.73 -3.04 -8.50
CA PRO A 201 1.02 -3.99 -9.35
C PRO A 201 0.28 -5.03 -8.52
N TYR A 202 -0.96 -5.33 -8.89
CA TYR A 202 -1.81 -6.31 -8.20
C TYR A 202 -2.33 -7.40 -9.14
N ARG A 203 -2.38 -8.64 -8.63
CA ARG A 203 -3.33 -9.65 -9.08
C ARG A 203 -4.69 -9.29 -8.49
N ALA A 204 -5.70 -9.18 -9.34
CA ALA A 204 -7.03 -8.78 -8.94
C ALA A 204 -8.01 -9.94 -9.08
N PHE A 205 -8.78 -10.20 -8.03
CA PHE A 205 -9.78 -11.25 -7.99
C PHE A 205 -11.14 -10.61 -7.78
N LEU A 206 -12.05 -10.83 -8.71
CA LEU A 206 -13.39 -10.28 -8.66
C LEU A 206 -14.34 -11.30 -8.05
N GLU A 207 -14.92 -10.93 -6.92
CA GLU A 207 -15.98 -11.66 -6.21
C GLU A 207 -17.32 -10.97 -6.48
N GLY A 208 -18.33 -11.77 -6.83
CA GLY A 208 -19.71 -11.33 -6.88
C GLY A 208 -20.50 -11.86 -5.69
N ARG A 209 -21.42 -11.05 -5.18
CA ARG A 209 -22.45 -11.42 -4.20
C ARG A 209 -23.77 -10.82 -4.63
N VAL A 210 -24.87 -11.56 -4.52
CA VAL A 210 -26.21 -11.05 -4.77
C VAL A 210 -27.14 -11.30 -3.60
N ARG A 211 -28.06 -10.37 -3.38
CA ARG A 211 -29.18 -10.50 -2.44
C ARG A 211 -30.39 -9.83 -3.08
N ASP A 212 -31.38 -10.63 -3.45
CA ASP A 212 -32.57 -10.18 -4.17
C ASP A 212 -32.14 -9.38 -5.43
N ASP A 213 -32.60 -8.12 -5.54
CA ASP A 213 -32.26 -7.20 -6.63
C ASP A 213 -31.04 -6.31 -6.33
N SER A 214 -30.24 -6.67 -5.32
CA SER A 214 -29.01 -5.97 -4.96
C SER A 214 -27.78 -6.82 -5.24
N TYR A 215 -26.68 -6.16 -5.62
CA TYR A 215 -25.40 -6.83 -5.80
C TYR A 215 -24.26 -6.14 -5.04
N GLN A 216 -23.20 -6.90 -4.81
CA GLN A 216 -21.91 -6.39 -4.43
C GLN A 216 -20.84 -7.06 -5.29
N LEU A 217 -19.98 -6.25 -5.89
CA LEU A 217 -18.87 -6.73 -6.72
C LEU A 217 -17.56 -6.25 -6.12
N LEU A 218 -16.82 -7.15 -5.47
CA LEU A 218 -15.61 -6.85 -4.72
C LEU A 218 -14.39 -7.27 -5.53
N MET A 219 -13.46 -6.36 -5.74
CA MET A 219 -12.18 -6.65 -6.36
C MET A 219 -11.11 -6.70 -5.28
N HIS A 220 -10.67 -7.91 -4.96
CA HIS A 220 -9.62 -8.18 -3.99
C HIS A 220 -8.26 -8.12 -4.68
N LEU A 221 -7.36 -7.31 -4.14
CA LEU A 221 -6.06 -6.99 -4.71
C LEU A 221 -4.97 -7.64 -3.87
N SER A 222 -4.20 -8.53 -4.50
CA SER A 222 -3.07 -9.22 -3.89
C SER A 222 -1.81 -8.98 -4.71
N ASN A 223 -0.69 -8.76 -4.02
CA ASN A 223 0.64 -8.74 -4.59
C ASN A 223 1.55 -9.82 -3.98
N MET A 224 0.97 -10.77 -3.24
CA MET A 224 1.69 -11.81 -2.51
C MET A 224 0.90 -13.13 -2.54
N GLU A 225 1.58 -14.20 -2.95
CA GLU A 225 1.08 -15.58 -2.89
C GLU A 225 1.76 -16.29 -1.72
N LEU A 226 0.97 -16.98 -0.90
CA LEU A 226 1.43 -17.79 0.21
C LEU A 226 2.12 -19.04 -0.35
N LYS A 227 3.28 -19.35 0.19
CA LYS A 227 3.99 -20.62 -0.07
C LYS A 227 3.90 -21.48 1.17
N LEU A 228 3.81 -22.80 0.96
CA LEU A 228 3.97 -23.74 2.06
C LEU A 228 5.41 -23.59 2.63
N PRO A 229 5.58 -23.64 3.96
CA PRO A 229 6.90 -23.68 4.55
C PRO A 229 7.61 -24.97 4.13
N GLU A 230 8.95 -24.89 4.00
CA GLU A 230 9.77 -26.06 3.67
C GLU A 230 9.56 -27.18 4.71
N GLY A 231 9.27 -28.40 4.23
CA GLY A 231 9.03 -29.57 5.08
C GLY A 231 7.57 -29.85 5.47
N ALA A 232 6.60 -28.99 5.13
CA ALA A 232 5.19 -29.19 5.48
C ALA A 232 4.43 -30.23 4.60
N GLY A 233 5.16 -31.01 3.80
CA GLY A 233 4.61 -31.98 2.85
C GLY A 233 5.26 -33.37 2.88
N SER A 234 5.99 -33.70 3.95
CA SER A 234 6.48 -35.06 4.24
C SER A 234 5.51 -35.84 5.11
#